data_AF-A0A353VVL3-F1
#
_entry.id   AF-A0A353VVL3-F1
#
_cell.length_a   1.000
_cell.length_b   1.000
_cell.length_c   1.000
_cell.angle_alpha   90.00
_cell.angle_beta   90.00
_cell.angle_gamma   90.00
#
_symmetry.space_group_name_H-M   'P 1'
#
loop_
_entity.id
_entity.type
_entity.pdbx_description
1 polymer ?
#
loop_
_entity_poly.entity_id
_entity_poly.type
_entity_poly.pdbx_seq_one_letter_code
_entity_poly.pdbx_strand_id
1 'polypeptide(L)' 'MEENGKCPVSHGSNSQHSLGSMSNNQWWPDQLNLSILHQHDQKSNPMEKDFDYREEFKKLDYDALKKDLNDVMTDSQDW' A
#
# COMPACT_ATOMS: atom_id res chain seq x y z
N MET A 1 -19.39 -15.42 -17.61
CA MET A 1 -18.03 -15.46 -17.06
C MET A 1 -17.63 -14.02 -16.89
N GLU A 2 -17.71 -13.47 -15.67
CA GLU A 2 -17.44 -12.05 -15.45
C GLU A 2 -15.95 -11.74 -15.62
N GLU A 3 -15.67 -10.78 -16.49
CA GLU A 3 -14.36 -10.16 -16.76
C GLU A 3 -13.95 -9.14 -15.68
N ASN A 4 -14.33 -9.32 -14.42
CA ASN A 4 -13.95 -8.35 -13.38
C ASN A 4 -12.54 -8.66 -12.83
N GLY A 5 -11.55 -7.87 -13.28
CA GLY A 5 -10.26 -7.71 -12.58
C GLY A 5 -9.02 -8.37 -13.20
N LYS A 6 -9.09 -8.95 -14.40
CA LYS A 6 -7.90 -9.53 -15.07
C LYS A 6 -7.18 -8.46 -15.91
N CYS A 7 -5.87 -8.30 -15.71
CA CYS A 7 -5.04 -7.47 -16.59
C CYS A 7 -5.05 -8.07 -18.02
N PRO A 8 -5.42 -7.30 -19.06
CA PRO A 8 -5.60 -7.81 -20.42
C PRO A 8 -4.29 -8.08 -21.19
N VAL A 9 -3.13 -7.68 -20.64
CA VAL A 9 -1.81 -7.89 -21.24
C VAL A 9 -0.95 -8.73 -20.31
N SER A 10 -0.50 -9.90 -20.78
CA SER A 10 0.37 -10.80 -20.03
C SER A 10 1.84 -10.35 -20.12
N HIS A 11 2.34 -9.65 -19.09
CA HIS A 11 3.76 -9.34 -18.99
C HIS A 11 4.58 -10.61 -18.70
N GLY A 12 5.32 -11.08 -19.71
CA GLY A 12 6.19 -12.26 -19.65
C GLY A 12 7.52 -11.97 -18.96
N SER A 13 7.58 -12.22 -17.66
CA SER A 13 8.82 -12.34 -16.88
C SER A 13 8.68 -13.53 -15.93
N ASN A 14 9.44 -14.60 -16.20
CA ASN A 14 9.37 -15.89 -15.51
C ASN A 14 10.13 -15.92 -14.16
N SER A 15 10.44 -14.77 -13.56
CA SER A 15 11.23 -14.70 -12.32
C SER A 15 10.47 -14.17 -11.11
N GLN A 16 9.16 -13.99 -11.20
CA GLN A 16 8.34 -13.62 -10.06
C GLN A 16 7.17 -14.60 -9.97
N HIS A 17 6.74 -14.94 -8.75
CA HIS A 17 5.38 -15.40 -8.48
C HIS A 17 4.44 -14.29 -8.98
N SER A 18 4.21 -14.24 -10.29
CA SER A 18 3.70 -13.06 -10.97
C SER A 18 2.18 -13.06 -10.89
N LEU A 19 1.61 -11.87 -10.92
CA LEU A 19 0.17 -11.58 -10.94
C LEU A 19 -0.64 -12.28 -12.08
N GLY A 20 -0.03 -13.18 -12.85
CA GLY A 20 -0.67 -13.98 -13.91
C GLY A 20 -0.59 -15.50 -13.73
N SER A 21 0.08 -16.02 -12.69
CA SER A 21 0.09 -17.46 -12.39
C SER A 21 -1.12 -17.85 -11.53
N MET A 22 -1.71 -19.02 -11.76
CA MET A 22 -2.84 -19.49 -10.95
C MET A 22 -2.39 -19.73 -9.49
N SER A 23 -2.80 -18.83 -8.61
CA SER A 23 -2.58 -18.91 -7.17
C SER A 23 -3.50 -19.93 -6.51
N ASN A 24 -3.17 -20.37 -5.30
CA ASN A 24 -3.99 -21.33 -4.54
C ASN A 24 -5.45 -20.87 -4.38
N ASN A 25 -5.67 -19.56 -4.20
CA ASN A 25 -7.01 -18.99 -4.08
C ASN A 25 -7.81 -19.10 -5.39
N GLN A 26 -7.16 -19.21 -6.54
CA GLN A 26 -7.84 -19.43 -7.83
C GLN A 26 -8.19 -20.92 -8.04
N TRP A 27 -7.43 -21.85 -7.45
CA TRP A 27 -7.72 -23.28 -7.49
C TRP A 27 -8.75 -23.70 -6.44
N TRP A 28 -8.72 -23.08 -5.26
CA TRP A 28 -9.64 -23.34 -4.14
C TRP A 28 -10.25 -22.03 -3.64
N PRO A 29 -11.28 -21.51 -4.32
CA PRO A 29 -11.86 -20.21 -3.99
C PRO A 29 -12.49 -20.14 -2.59
N ASP A 30 -12.97 -21.28 -2.06
CA ASP A 30 -13.58 -21.37 -0.73
C ASP A 30 -12.58 -21.75 0.38
N GLN A 31 -11.28 -21.76 0.09
CA GLN A 31 -10.24 -22.03 1.09
C GLN A 31 -10.18 -20.91 2.13
N LEU A 32 -10.00 -21.27 3.41
CA LEU A 32 -9.80 -20.31 4.48
C LEU A 32 -8.58 -19.40 4.21
N ASN A 33 -8.82 -18.10 4.12
CA ASN A 33 -7.79 -17.09 3.85
C ASN A 33 -7.05 -16.71 5.14
N LEU A 34 -5.82 -17.22 5.32
CA LEU A 34 -4.95 -16.86 6.44
C LEU A 34 -4.11 -15.61 6.18
N SER A 35 -4.15 -15.06 4.96
CA SER A 35 -3.31 -13.92 4.58
C SER A 35 -3.61 -12.66 5.39
N ILE A 36 -4.82 -12.57 5.95
CA ILE A 36 -5.24 -11.47 6.84
C ILE A 36 -4.40 -11.40 8.12
N LEU A 37 -3.86 -12.53 8.60
CA LEU A 37 -3.18 -12.60 9.89
C LEU A 37 -1.75 -12.05 9.83
N HIS A 38 -1.21 -11.85 8.63
CA HIS A 38 0.12 -11.28 8.41
C HIS A 38 0.05 -9.97 7.60
N GLN A 39 -1.11 -9.32 7.57
CA GLN A 39 -1.22 -7.96 7.04
C GLN A 39 -0.52 -6.99 8.00
N HIS A 40 0.26 -6.05 7.45
CA HIS A 40 1.01 -5.05 8.22
C HIS A 40 2.12 -5.61 9.13
N ASP A 41 2.80 -6.66 8.71
CA ASP A 41 4.01 -7.17 9.39
C ASP A 41 5.14 -6.11 9.41
N GLN A 42 5.93 -6.10 10.47
CA GLN A 42 7.08 -5.21 10.69
C GLN A 42 8.09 -5.26 9.56
N LYS A 43 8.26 -6.41 8.90
CA LYS A 43 9.19 -6.56 7.76
C LYS A 43 8.84 -5.67 6.57
N SER A 44 7.57 -5.34 6.42
CA SER A 44 7.06 -4.48 5.35
C SER A 44 7.01 -3.01 5.75
N ASN A 45 7.21 -2.70 7.03
CA ASN A 45 7.21 -1.34 7.53
C ASN A 45 8.57 -0.68 7.22
N PRO A 46 8.62 0.43 6.47
CA PRO A 46 9.87 1.14 6.17
C PRO A 46 10.40 1.97 7.34
N MET A 47 9.60 2.18 8.39
CA MET A 47 10.00 2.94 9.57
C MET A 47 11.01 2.18 10.43
N GLU A 48 11.76 2.92 11.26
CA GLU A 48 12.65 2.33 12.25
C GLU A 48 11.88 1.46 13.25
N LYS A 49 12.57 0.45 13.79
CA LYS A 49 11.96 -0.54 14.70
C LYS A 49 11.28 0.08 15.92
N ASP A 50 11.87 1.15 16.44
CA ASP A 50 11.43 1.81 17.67
C ASP A 50 10.68 3.13 17.37
N PHE A 51 10.22 3.33 16.14
CA PHE A 51 9.49 4.54 15.74
C PHE A 51 8.11 4.60 16.40
N ASP A 52 7.86 5.68 17.16
CA ASP A 52 6.56 5.99 17.75
C ASP A 52 5.93 7.22 17.08
N TYR A 53 4.96 6.98 16.20
CA TYR A 53 4.24 8.04 15.51
C TYR A 53 3.57 9.03 16.46
N ARG A 54 3.06 8.58 17.61
CA ARG A 54 2.37 9.46 18.57
C ARG A 54 3.36 10.42 19.22
N GLU A 55 4.54 9.95 19.57
CA GLU A 55 5.57 10.80 20.17
C GLU A 55 6.17 11.78 19.15
N GLU A 56 6.41 11.34 17.92
CA GLU A 56 6.89 12.23 16.86
C GLU A 56 5.83 13.27 16.46
N PHE A 57 4.56 12.88 16.38
CA PHE A 57 3.48 13.82 16.07
C PHE A 57 3.31 14.91 17.14
N LYS A 58 3.57 14.62 18.42
CA LYS A 58 3.52 15.64 19.49
C LYS A 58 4.61 16.71 19.35
N LYS A 59 5.74 16.37 18.73
CA LYS A 59 6.85 17.31 18.48
C LYS A 59 6.61 18.20 17.26
N LEU A 60 5.63 17.85 16.43
CA LEU A 60 5.31 18.55 15.20
C LEU A 60 4.72 19.93 15.50
N ASP A 61 5.19 20.95 14.79
CA ASP A 61 4.54 22.25 14.78
C ASP A 61 3.24 22.17 13.95
N TYR A 62 2.14 21.98 14.67
CA TYR A 62 0.83 21.77 14.07
C TYR A 62 0.26 23.04 13.41
N ASP A 63 0.61 24.22 13.93
CA ASP A 63 0.13 25.49 13.39
C ASP A 63 0.90 25.85 12.11
N ALA A 64 2.22 25.60 12.09
CA ALA A 64 3.01 25.72 10.87
C ALA A 64 2.51 24.75 9.78
N LEU A 65 2.26 23.47 10.12
CA LEU A 65 1.72 22.50 9.16
C LEU A 65 0.42 22.98 8.52
N LYS A 66 -0.51 23.50 9.32
CA LYS A 66 -1.78 24.03 8.81
C LYS A 66 -1.58 25.24 7.91
N LYS A 67 -0.65 26.12 8.27
CA LYS A 67 -0.34 27.28 7.45
C LYS A 67 0.21 26.84 6.10
N ASP A 68 1.22 25.97 6.09
CA ASP A 68 1.83 25.45 4.87
C ASP A 68 0.80 24.74 3.97
N LEU A 69 -0.17 24.02 4.58
CA LEU A 69 -1.27 23.40 3.84
C LEU A 69 -2.15 24.45 3.14
N ASN A 70 -2.48 25.56 3.81
CA ASN A 70 -3.27 26.64 3.20
C ASN A 70 -2.49 27.36 2.09
N ASP A 71 -1.19 27.55 2.27
CA ASP A 71 -0.34 28.18 1.28
C ASP A 71 -0.30 27.32 -0.01
N VAL A 72 -0.11 26.01 0.14
CA VAL A 72 -0.13 25.03 -0.97
C VAL A 72 -1.47 25.03 -1.72
N MET A 73 -2.61 25.25 -1.04
CA MET A 73 -3.91 25.32 -1.71
C MET A 73 -4.01 26.47 -2.73
N THR A 74 -3.12 27.47 -2.64
CA THR A 74 -3.08 28.61 -3.55
C THR A 74 -1.83 28.65 -4.43
N ASP A 75 -0.94 27.68 -4.29
CA ASP A 75 0.31 27.58 -5.04
C ASP A 75 0.19 26.59 -6.20
N SER A 76 -0.34 27.09 -7.32
CA SER A 76 -0.57 26.28 -8.53
C SER A 76 0.73 25.74 -9.11
N GLN A 77 0.72 24.47 -9.47
CA GLN A 77 1.84 23.81 -10.13
C GLN A 77 1.51 23.51 -11.60
N ASP A 78 2.50 23.60 -12.48
CA ASP A 78 2.30 23.48 -13.93
C ASP A 78 2.30 22.04 -14.48
N TRP A 79 2.66 21.06 -13.64
CA TRP A 79 2.75 19.65 -14.01
C TRP A 79 1.39 18.96 -14.05
#